data_AF-A0A9Y1BSW5-F1
#
_entry.id   AF-A0A9Y1BSW5-F1
#
_cell.length_a   1.000
_cell.length_b   1.000
_cell.length_c   1.000
_cell.angle_alpha   90.00
_cell.angle_beta   90.00
_cell.angle_gamma   90.00
#
_symmetry.space_group_name_H-M   'P 1'
#
loop_
_entity.id
_entity.type
_entity.pdbx_description
1 polymer ?
#
loop_
_entity_poly.entity_id
_entity_poly.type
_entity_poly.pdbx_seq_one_letter_code
_entity_poly.pdbx_strand_id
1 'polypeptide(L)'
;MYLTKKQKVSYGACRFGTSIFMNMSSLATVWIYNNHFALNQTWNSIGNAVGKIVIAFSGFLFGYISDILPSNMKLGKRKFFIWTGAPALVLSFVMLFIPHLFIPLNSQIAVFT
;
A
#
# COMPACT_ATOMS: atom_id res chain seq x y z
N MET A 1 11.57 23.68 10.52
CA MET A 1 11.96 22.78 11.63
C MET A 1 13.20 22.00 11.20
N TYR A 2 14.38 22.37 11.69
CA TYR A 2 15.64 21.75 11.24
C TYR A 2 15.87 20.43 11.99
N LEU A 3 15.81 19.29 11.27
CA LEU A 3 16.12 17.97 11.84
C LEU A 3 17.61 17.85 12.17
N THR A 4 17.93 17.25 13.32
CA THR A 4 19.31 16.87 13.66
C THR A 4 19.84 15.81 12.67
N LYS A 5 21.17 15.74 12.49
CA LYS A 5 21.82 14.81 11.55
C LYS A 5 21.36 13.35 11.75
N LYS A 6 21.24 12.90 13.00
CA LYS A 6 20.74 11.55 13.34
C LYS A 6 19.27 11.33 12.92
N GLN A 7 18.42 12.34 13.09
CA GLN A 7 17.02 12.27 12.67
C GLN A 7 16.89 12.22 11.14
N LYS A 8 17.76 12.92 10.40
CA LYS A 8 17.78 12.85 8.93
C LYS A 8 18.12 11.44 8.43
N VAL A 9 19.13 10.80 9.03
CA VAL A 9 19.52 9.42 8.68
C VAL A 9 18.41 8.43 9.00
N SER A 10 17.83 8.51 10.20
CA SER A 10 16.70 7.64 10.61
C SER A 10 15.49 7.82 9.68
N TYR A 11 15.13 9.06 9.35
CA TYR A 11 14.03 9.34 8.43
C TYR A 11 14.32 8.83 7.01
N GLY A 12 15.56 8.99 6.54
CA GLY A 12 16.02 8.47 5.24
C GLY A 12 15.95 6.95 5.17
N ALA A 13 16.45 6.25 6.20
CA ALA A 13 16.40 4.79 6.28
C ALA A 13 14.95 4.27 6.28
N CYS A 14 14.06 4.89 7.05
CA CYS A 14 12.64 4.53 7.03
C CYS A 14 12.02 4.76 5.64
N ARG A 15 12.26 5.92 5.02
CA ARG A 15 11.71 6.23 3.68
C ARG A 15 12.24 5.27 2.62
N PHE A 16 13.51 4.92 2.69
CA PHE A 16 14.14 3.95 1.80
C PHE A 16 13.49 2.56 1.95
N GLY A 17 13.35 2.07 3.18
CA GLY A 17 12.68 0.79 3.46
C GLY A 17 11.25 0.73 2.93
N THR A 18 10.45 1.77 3.17
CA THR A 18 9.08 1.84 2.63
C THR A 18 9.08 1.86 1.09
N SER A 19 10.02 2.56 0.46
CA SER A 19 10.09 2.65 -1.00
C SER A 19 10.47 1.31 -1.64
N ILE A 20 11.42 0.58 -1.06
CA ILE A 20 11.78 -0.77 -1.50
C ILE A 20 10.59 -1.71 -1.35
N PHE A 21 9.98 -1.71 -0.15
CA PHE A 21 8.88 -2.61 0.16
C PHE A 21 7.71 -2.45 -0.80
N MET A 22 7.31 -1.20 -1.11
CA MET A 22 6.21 -0.92 -2.05
C MET A 22 6.52 -1.38 -3.48
N ASN A 23 7.77 -1.24 -3.94
CA ASN A 23 8.15 -1.71 -5.28
C ASN A 23 8.22 -3.23 -5.34
N MET A 24 8.81 -3.86 -4.31
CA MET A 24 8.89 -5.32 -4.21
C MET A 24 7.50 -5.95 -4.13
N SER A 25 6.59 -5.36 -3.36
CA SER A 25 5.23 -5.87 -3.23
C SER A 25 4.45 -5.75 -4.53
N SER A 26 4.61 -4.64 -5.28
CA SER A 26 3.96 -4.49 -6.60
C SER A 26 4.45 -5.56 -7.59
N LEU A 27 5.74 -5.90 -7.58
CA LEU A 27 6.29 -6.98 -8.40
C LEU A 27 5.78 -8.36 -7.96
N ALA A 28 5.77 -8.62 -6.65
CA ALA A 28 5.29 -9.88 -6.09
C ALA A 28 3.82 -10.13 -6.41
N THR A 29 2.96 -9.11 -6.30
CA THR A 29 1.55 -9.19 -6.70
C THR A 29 1.39 -9.58 -8.16
N VAL A 30 2.13 -8.92 -9.07
CA VAL A 30 2.05 -9.25 -10.50
C VAL A 30 2.45 -10.71 -10.74
N TRP A 31 3.53 -11.17 -10.10
CA TRP A 31 4.03 -12.53 -10.27
C TRP A 31 3.06 -13.60 -9.73
N ILE A 32 2.50 -13.41 -8.54
CA ILE A 32 1.58 -14.37 -7.91
C ILE A 32 0.28 -14.48 -8.72
N TYR A 33 -0.32 -13.36 -9.12
CA TYR A 33 -1.57 -13.40 -9.85
C TYR A 33 -1.43 -13.97 -11.26
N ASN A 34 -0.28 -13.80 -11.91
CA ASN A 34 -0.02 -14.37 -13.23
C ASN A 34 0.37 -15.86 -13.15
N ASN A 35 1.27 -16.25 -12.25
CA ASN A 35 1.81 -17.62 -12.22
C ASN A 35 1.02 -18.59 -11.32
N HIS A 36 0.46 -18.12 -10.21
CA HIS A 36 -0.23 -18.99 -9.25
C HIS A 36 -1.75 -19.04 -9.48
N PHE A 37 -2.35 -17.90 -9.82
CA PHE A 37 -3.80 -17.80 -10.07
C PHE A 37 -4.17 -17.81 -11.56
N ALA A 38 -3.20 -18.02 -12.45
CA ALA A 38 -3.36 -18.09 -13.91
C ALA A 38 -4.22 -16.96 -14.51
N LEU A 39 -4.21 -15.78 -13.88
CA LEU A 39 -5.03 -14.66 -14.32
C LEU A 39 -4.43 -14.05 -15.58
N ASN A 40 -5.27 -13.69 -16.54
CA ASN A 40 -4.80 -13.01 -17.75
C ASN A 40 -4.02 -11.72 -17.38
N GLN A 41 -2.78 -11.67 -17.85
CA GLN A 41 -1.76 -10.64 -17.57
C GLN A 41 -2.31 -9.20 -17.73
N THR A 42 -3.22 -8.99 -18.67
CA THR A 42 -3.83 -7.68 -18.95
C THR A 42 -4.66 -7.19 -17.76
N TRP A 43 -5.51 -8.05 -17.19
CA TRP A 43 -6.38 -7.68 -16.06
C TRP A 43 -5.59 -7.43 -14.78
N ASN A 44 -4.57 -8.25 -14.54
CA ASN A 44 -3.65 -8.07 -13.41
C ASN A 44 -2.88 -6.74 -13.50
N SER A 45 -2.44 -6.37 -14.72
CA SER A 45 -1.73 -5.12 -14.97
C SER A 45 -2.63 -3.89 -14.79
N ILE A 46 -3.89 -3.97 -15.24
CA ILE A 46 -4.89 -2.91 -15.02
C ILE A 46 -5.17 -2.73 -13.53
N GLY A 47 -5.36 -3.82 -12.78
CA GLY A 47 -5.58 -3.76 -11.33
C GLY A 47 -4.43 -3.08 -10.59
N ASN A 48 -3.18 -3.41 -10.95
CA ASN A 48 -1.99 -2.77 -10.39
C ASN A 48 -1.88 -1.27 -10.78
N ALA A 49 -2.25 -0.91 -12.01
CA ALA A 49 -2.26 0.48 -12.46
C ALA A 49 -3.29 1.32 -11.69
N VAL A 50 -4.50 0.80 -11.51
CA VAL A 50 -5.55 1.44 -10.70
C VAL A 50 -5.08 1.61 -9.26
N GLY A 51 -4.45 0.60 -8.66
CA GLY A 51 -3.88 0.70 -7.32
C GLY A 51 -2.87 1.84 -7.19
N LYS A 52 -2.00 2.03 -8.19
CA LYS A 52 -1.03 3.15 -8.20
C LYS A 52 -1.71 4.52 -8.31
N ILE A 53 -2.78 4.65 -9.09
CA ILE A 53 -3.56 5.88 -9.22
C ILE A 53 -4.21 6.23 -7.87
N VAL A 54 -4.81 5.24 -7.20
CA VAL A 54 -5.43 5.43 -5.88
C VAL A 54 -4.39 5.89 -4.86
N ILE A 55 -3.20 5.26 -4.85
CA ILE A 55 -2.10 5.68 -3.95
C ILE A 55 -1.67 7.13 -4.23
N ALA A 56 -1.60 7.54 -5.50
CA ALA A 56 -1.26 8.92 -5.85
C ALA A 56 -2.30 9.92 -5.33
N PHE A 57 -3.59 9.61 -5.49
CA PHE A 57 -4.68 10.46 -4.99
C PHE A 57 -4.73 10.51 -3.46
N SER A 58 -4.57 9.36 -2.80
CA SER A 58 -4.47 9.27 -1.34
C SER A 58 -3.28 10.08 -0.82
N GLY A 59 -2.13 10.09 -1.51
CA GLY A 59 -0.98 10.91 -1.13
C GLY A 59 -1.30 12.39 -1.06
N PHE A 60 -2.06 12.91 -2.03
CA PHE A 60 -2.53 14.30 -2.03
C PHE A 60 -3.52 14.55 -0.87
N LEU A 61 -4.52 13.67 -0.71
CA LEU A 61 -5.55 13.79 0.32
C LEU A 61 -4.95 13.79 1.73
N PHE A 62 -4.10 12.81 2.05
CA PHE A 62 -3.46 12.71 3.37
C PHE A 62 -2.46 13.84 3.62
N GLY A 63 -1.82 14.37 2.57
CA GLY A 63 -1.01 15.58 2.65
C GLY A 63 -1.86 16.78 3.10
N TYR A 64 -2.97 17.02 2.41
CA TYR A 64 -3.89 18.11 2.73
C TYR A 64 -4.50 18.00 4.14
N ILE A 65 -4.96 16.80 4.52
CA ILE A 65 -5.55 16.56 5.85
C ILE A 65 -4.47 16.76 6.95
N SER A 66 -3.24 16.30 6.73
CA SER A 66 -2.14 16.49 7.69
C SER A 66 -1.84 17.96 7.94
N ASP A 67 -1.99 18.82 6.94
CA ASP A 67 -1.68 20.25 7.06
C ASP A 67 -2.80 21.01 7.81
N ILE A 68 -4.06 20.62 7.63
CA ILE A 68 -5.23 21.24 8.30
C ILE A 68 -5.33 20.84 9.78
N LEU A 69 -4.84 19.66 10.16
CA LEU A 69 -5.02 19.16 11.52
C LEU A 69 -4.39 20.10 12.58
N PRO A 70 -5.05 20.36 13.73
CA PRO A 70 -4.55 21.28 14.75
C PRO A 70 -3.20 20.85 15.35
N SER A 71 -2.34 21.80 15.70
CA SER A 71 -1.04 21.56 16.35
C SER A 71 -1.14 20.99 17.78
N ASN A 72 -2.32 21.08 18.41
CA ASN A 72 -2.58 20.64 19.79
C ASN A 72 -2.88 19.14 19.94
N MET A 73 -2.75 18.33 18.89
CA MET A 73 -2.92 16.87 19.01
C MET A 73 -1.78 16.26 19.84
N LYS A 74 -2.12 15.61 20.98
CA LYS A 74 -1.18 15.00 21.93
C LYS A 74 -0.20 13.99 21.30
N LEU A 75 -0.57 13.33 20.20
CA LEU A 75 0.29 12.39 19.48
C LEU A 75 1.15 13.01 18.38
N GLY A 76 0.93 14.28 18.02
CA GLY A 76 1.61 14.95 16.90
C GLY A 76 1.06 14.54 15.53
N LYS A 77 0.87 15.53 14.65
CA LYS A 77 0.13 15.40 13.37
C LYS A 77 0.56 14.19 12.52
N ARG A 78 1.88 13.96 12.37
CA ARG A 78 2.42 12.87 11.54
C ARG A 78 2.36 11.48 12.17
N LYS A 79 2.45 11.36 13.50
CA LYS A 79 2.50 10.04 14.15
C LYS A 79 1.13 9.36 14.13
N PHE A 80 0.04 10.13 14.18
CA PHE A 80 -1.32 9.60 14.06
C PHE A 80 -1.53 8.86 12.73
N PHE A 81 -1.17 9.47 11.59
CA PHE A 81 -1.29 8.83 10.27
C PHE A 81 -0.41 7.58 10.13
N ILE A 82 0.78 7.56 10.74
CA ILE A 82 1.64 6.37 10.72
C ILE A 82 0.99 5.24 11.54
N TRP A 83 0.39 5.57 12.68
CA TRP A 83 -0.19 4.58 13.59
C TRP A 83 -1.49 3.96 13.07
N THR A 84 -2.30 4.72 12.33
CA THR A 84 -3.53 4.21 11.71
C THR A 84 -3.27 3.60 10.33
N GLY A 85 -2.35 4.19 9.56
CA GLY A 85 -2.02 3.73 8.21
C GLY A 85 -1.25 2.42 8.19
N ALA A 86 -0.32 2.20 9.13
CA ALA A 86 0.46 0.96 9.20
C ALA A 86 -0.39 -0.31 9.37
N PRO A 87 -1.32 -0.41 10.34
CA PRO A 87 -2.16 -1.60 10.49
C PRO A 87 -3.13 -1.79 9.32
N ALA A 88 -3.68 -0.71 8.76
CA ALA A 88 -4.53 -0.79 7.56
C ALA A 88 -3.76 -1.34 6.34
N LEU A 89 -2.49 -0.96 6.21
CA LEU A 89 -1.60 -1.44 5.16
C LEU A 89 -1.24 -2.92 5.35
N VAL A 90 -0.95 -3.35 6.58
CA VAL A 90 -0.75 -4.78 6.90
C VAL A 90 -1.99 -5.60 6.58
N LEU A 91 -3.18 -5.12 6.97
CA LEU A 91 -4.44 -5.79 6.67
C LEU A 91 -4.66 -5.96 5.16
N SER A 92 -4.38 -4.90 4.39
CA SER A 92 -4.46 -4.92 2.93
C SER A 92 -3.51 -5.95 2.31
N PHE A 93 -2.30 -6.09 2.86
CA PHE A 93 -1.35 -7.10 2.40
C PHE A 93 -1.80 -8.53 2.70
N VAL A 94 -2.37 -8.78 3.88
CA VAL A 94 -2.91 -10.09 4.23
C VAL A 94 -4.02 -10.50 3.25
N MET A 95 -4.93 -9.57 2.93
CA MET A 95 -5.99 -9.82 1.94
C MET A 95 -5.44 -10.11 0.54
N LEU A 96 -4.38 -9.41 0.13
CA LEU A 96 -3.82 -9.53 -1.21
C LEU A 96 -3.05 -10.83 -1.41
N PHE A 97 -2.27 -11.28 -0.41
CA PHE A 97 -1.45 -12.49 -0.50
C PHE A 97 -2.19 -13.78 -0.10
N ILE A 98 -3.33 -13.67 0.59
CA ILE A 98 -4.12 -14.82 1.05
C ILE A 98 -5.56 -14.76 0.48
N PRO A 99 -5.74 -14.69 -0.86
CA PRO A 99 -7.09 -14.59 -1.43
C PRO A 99 -7.88 -15.90 -1.31
N HIS A 100 -7.21 -17.04 -1.08
CA HIS A 100 -7.85 -18.35 -0.91
C HIS A 100 -8.71 -18.46 0.36
N LEU A 101 -8.52 -17.57 1.34
CA LEU A 101 -9.40 -17.49 2.51
C LEU A 101 -10.76 -16.85 2.20
N PHE A 102 -10.85 -16.08 1.10
CA PHE A 102 -12.04 -15.27 0.79
C PHE A 102 -12.74 -15.70 -0.51
N ILE A 103 -12.03 -16.33 -1.46
CA ILE A 103 -12.57 -16.70 -2.77
C ILE A 103 -12.33 -18.19 -3.02
N PRO A 104 -13.37 -19.03 -3.21
CA PRO A 104 -13.20 -20.42 -3.61
C PRO A 104 -12.62 -20.49 -5.03
N LEU A 105 -11.54 -21.26 -5.20
CA LEU A 105 -10.75 -21.39 -6.43
C LEU A 105 -11.51 -22.07 -7.60
N ASN A 106 -12.73 -22.54 -7.38
CA ASN A 106 -13.48 -23.38 -8.32
C ASN A 106 -14.35 -22.60 -9.34
N SER A 107 -14.40 -21.27 -9.30
CA SER A 107 -15.33 -20.50 -10.16
C SER A 107 -14.66 -19.33 -10.90
N GLN A 108 -13.52 -19.57 -11.54
CA GLN A 108 -13.00 -18.65 -12.57
C GLN A 108 -13.57 -18.95 -13.97
N ILE A 109 -14.22 -20.09 -14.19
CA ILE A 109 -14.71 -20.52 -15.52
C ILE A 109 -16.11 -19.94 -15.84
N ALA A 110 -16.89 -19.53 -14.84
CA ALA A 110 -18.26 -19.03 -15.05
C ALA A 110 -18.36 -17.52 -15.41
N VAL A 111 -17.24 -16.82 -15.62
CA VAL A 111 -17.24 -15.39 -16.02
C VAL A 111 -16.91 -15.21 -17.51
N PHE A 112 -16.53 -16.28 -18.21
CA PHE A 112 -16.21 -16.24 -19.64
C PHE A 112 -16.94 -17.30 -20.48
N THR A 113 -18.03 -17.88 -19.96
CA THR A 113 -19.00 -18.69 -20.72
C THR A 113 -20.39 -18.13 -20.55
#